data_AF-D8RN03-F1
#
_entry.id   AF-D8RN03-F1
#
_cell.length_a   1.000
_cell.length_b   1.000
_cell.length_c   1.000
_cell.angle_alpha   90.00
_cell.angle_beta   90.00
_cell.angle_gamma   90.00
#
_symmetry.space_group_name_H-M   'P 1'
#
loop_
_entity.id
_entity.type
_entity.pdbx_description
1 polymer ?
#
loop_
_entity_poly.entity_id
_entity_poly.type
_entity_poly.pdbx_seq_one_letter_code
_entity_poly.pdbx_strand_id
1 'polypeptide(L)' 'TECMICLSDFRNGQMVRILPHCSHGFHRKCIEQWLHSHTSCPICRNALLVPGSPEKTTAAVP' A
#
# COMPACT_ATOMS: atom_id res chain seq x y z
N THR A 1 5.90 9.88 -12.70
CA THR A 1 5.14 8.76 -12.12
C THR A 1 4.29 9.33 -11.01
N GLU A 2 3.03 8.90 -10.91
CA GLU A 2 2.06 9.43 -9.95
C GLU A 2 1.55 8.31 -9.04
N CYS A 3 1.05 8.67 -7.86
CA CYS A 3 0.51 7.70 -6.93
C CYS A 3 -0.98 7.49 -7.18
N MET A 4 -1.38 6.30 -7.65
CA MET A 4 -2.80 5.99 -7.95
C MET A 4 -3.73 5.97 -6.73
N ILE A 5 -3.19 6.05 -5.51
CA ILE A 5 -4.00 6.10 -4.27
C ILE A 5 -4.44 7.54 -3.97
N CYS A 6 -3.55 8.51 -4.17
CA CYS A 6 -3.83 9.93 -3.89
C CYS A 6 -3.87 10.81 -5.16
N LEU A 7 -3.69 10.19 -6.34
CA LEU A 7 -3.67 10.83 -7.66
C LEU A 7 -2.76 12.06 -7.72
N SER A 8 -1.61 11.98 -7.05
CA SER A 8 -0.63 13.08 -6.97
C SER A 8 0.74 12.61 -7.45
N ASP A 9 1.48 13.52 -8.09
CA ASP A 9 2.85 13.29 -8.55
C ASP A 9 3.82 12.96 -7.42
N PHE A 10 4.77 12.06 -7.71
CA PHE A 10 5.92 11.85 -6.82
C PHE A 10 6.82 13.07 -6.84
N ARG A 11 7.01 13.71 -5.68
CA ARG A 11 7.95 14.84 -5.52
C ARG A 11 9.31 14.36 -4.98
N ASN A 12 10.37 15.10 -5.29
CA ASN A 12 11.69 14.85 -4.71
C ASN A 12 11.62 14.88 -3.18
N GLY A 13 12.17 13.85 -2.53
CA GLY A 13 12.12 13.66 -1.08
C GLY A 13 10.90 12.89 -0.57
N GLN A 14 9.96 12.50 -1.44
CA GLN A 14 8.86 11.62 -1.05
C GLN A 14 9.33 10.17 -0.97
N MET A 15 8.95 9.47 0.10
CA MET A 15 9.22 8.04 0.22
C MET A 15 8.21 7.26 -0.63
N VAL A 16 8.71 6.50 -1.60
CA VAL A 16 7.92 5.65 -2.48
C VAL A 16 8.23 4.19 -2.16
N ARG A 17 7.21 3.34 -2.13
CA ARG A 17 7.33 1.90 -1.91
C ARG A 17 6.92 1.17 -3.17
N ILE A 18 7.77 0.28 -3.64
CA ILE A 18 7.52 -0.56 -4.81
C ILE A 18 7.19 -1.97 -4.34
N LEU A 19 6.13 -2.54 -4.90
CA LEU A 19 5.73 -3.91 -4.62
C LEU A 19 6.59 -4.92 -5.41
N PRO A 20 7.15 -5.94 -4.76
CA PRO A 20 8.02 -6.90 -5.43
C PRO A 20 7.28 -7.79 -6.46
N HIS A 21 5.97 -8.02 -6.30
CA HIS A 21 5.21 -8.92 -7.18
C HIS A 21 4.74 -8.29 -8.50
N CYS A 22 4.53 -6.99 -8.53
CA CYS A 22 3.98 -6.30 -9.71
C CYS A 22 4.77 -5.04 -10.09
N SER A 23 5.84 -4.73 -9.34
CA SER A 23 6.69 -3.56 -9.52
C SER A 23 5.96 -2.21 -9.57
N HIS A 24 4.76 -2.13 -8.98
CA HIS A 24 3.99 -0.90 -8.90
C HIS A 24 4.44 -0.05 -7.70
N GLY A 25 4.69 1.24 -7.96
CA GLY A 25 5.17 2.21 -6.97
C GLY A 25 4.04 3.09 -6.44
N PHE A 26 4.01 3.27 -5.12
CA PHE A 26 3.06 4.13 -4.42
C PHE A 26 3.76 4.91 -3.32
N HIS A 27 3.23 6.07 -2.90
CA HIS A 27 3.75 6.76 -1.72
C HIS A 27 3.70 5.81 -0.52
N ARG A 28 4.78 5.75 0.27
CA ARG A 28 4.87 4.91 1.47
C ARG A 28 3.65 5.12 2.38
N LYS A 29 3.29 6.39 2.64
CA LYS A 29 2.13 6.76 3.45
C LYS A 29 0.79 6.34 2.83
N CYS A 30 0.67 6.38 1.51
CA CYS A 30 -0.55 5.98 0.82
C CYS A 30 -0.71 4.46 0.83
N ILE A 31 0.34 3.70 0.52
CA ILE A 31 0.28 2.24 0.52
C ILE A 31 0.15 1.68 1.93
N GLU A 32 0.77 2.30 2.94
CA GLU A 32 0.56 1.92 4.35
C GLU A 32 -0.91 2.08 4.72
N GLN A 33 -1.54 3.22 4.44
CA GLN A 33 -2.98 3.42 4.71
C GLN A 33 -3.87 2.44 3.92
N TRP A 34 -3.57 2.21 2.64
CA TRP A 34 -4.30 1.24 1.83
C TRP A 34 -4.21 -0.18 2.44
N LEU A 35 -3.01 -0.58 2.87
CA LEU A 35 -2.74 -1.88 3.49
C LEU A 35 -3.46 -2.11 4.82
N HIS A 36 -3.90 -1.05 5.52
CA HIS A 36 -4.73 -1.21 6.71
C HIS A 36 -6.12 -1.78 6.40
N SER A 37 -6.65 -1.54 5.19
CA SER A 37 -7.94 -2.09 4.77
C SER A 37 -7.83 -3.17 3.70
N HIS A 38 -6.78 -3.13 2.87
CA HIS A 38 -6.64 -3.97 1.68
C HIS A 38 -5.20 -4.46 1.50
N THR A 39 -5.00 -5.77 1.52
CA THR A 39 -3.69 -6.41 1.28
C THR A 39 -3.42 -6.71 -0.20
N SER A 40 -3.91 -5.87 -1.11
CA SER A 40 -3.78 -6.06 -2.56
C SER A 40 -3.30 -4.81 -3.27
N CYS A 41 -2.72 -4.96 -4.45
CA CYS A 41 -2.25 -3.85 -5.26
C CYS A 41 -3.44 -3.01 -5.79
N PRO A 42 -3.45 -1.68 -5.62
CA PRO A 42 -4.50 -0.82 -6.16
C PRO A 42 -4.61 -0.85 -7.70
N ILE A 43 -3.53 -1.22 -8.41
CA ILE A 43 -3.48 -1.16 -9.88
C ILE A 43 -3.88 -2.51 -10.50
N CYS A 44 -3.25 -3.59 -10.07
CA CYS A 44 -3.46 -4.93 -10.67
C CYS A 44 -4.23 -5.88 -9.76
N ARG A 45 -4.63 -5.44 -8.56
CA ARG A 45 -5.34 -6.26 -7.56
C ARG A 45 -4.59 -7.49 -7.07
N ASN A 46 -3.30 -7.61 -7.40
CA ASN A 46 -2.45 -8.72 -6.96
C ASN A 46 -2.21 -8.62 -5.45
N ALA A 47 -2.42 -9.71 -4.71
CA ALA A 47 -2.22 -9.73 -3.26
C ALA A 47 -0.75 -9.51 -2.90
N LEU A 48 -0.49 -8.77 -1.83
CA LEU A 48 0.85 -8.40 -1.37
C LEU A 48 1.35 -9.28 -0.24
N LEU A 49 0.75 -10.46 -0.05
CA LEU A 49 0.98 -11.37 1.07
C LEU A 49 2.49 -11.63 1.23
N VAL A 50 3.13 -10.86 2.11
CA VAL A 50 4.43 -11.19 2.67
C VAL A 50 4.10 -12.06 3.90
N PRO A 51 4.47 -13.34 3.92
CA PRO A 51 4.31 -14.18 5.10
C PRO A 51 5.29 -13.69 6.16
N GLY A 52 4.87 -12.80 7.05
CA GLY A 52 5.75 -12.33 8.12
C GLY A 52 5.32 -11.09 8.89
N SER A 53 4.10 -11.05 9.44
CA SER A 53 3.84 -10.62 10.84
C SER A 53 2.33 -10.45 11.10
N PRO A 54 1.85 -10.77 12.31
CA PRO A 54 0.47 -11.10 12.59
C PRO A 54 -0.44 -9.87 12.68
N GLU A 55 -1.69 -10.10 12.32
CA GLU A 55 -2.89 -9.51 12.90
C GLU A 55 -2.64 -8.64 14.16
N LYS A 56 -2.92 -7.35 14.03
CA LYS A 56 -3.68 -6.68 15.08
C LYS A 56 -5.00 -6.24 14.49
N THR A 57 -5.91 -7.21 14.42
CA THR A 57 -7.33 -6.93 14.57
C THR A 57 -7.51 -6.27 15.94
N THR A 58 -7.86 -4.99 15.95
CA THR A 58 -8.73 -4.47 16.99
C THR A 58 -9.50 -3.27 16.44
N ALA A 59 -10.68 -3.57 15.92
CA ALA A 59 -11.80 -2.68 16.06
C ALA A 59 -12.94 -3.54 16.63
N ALA A 60 -13.04 -3.54 17.97
CA ALA A 60 -14.32 -3.63 18.65
C ALA A 60 -15.29 -2.63 17.97
N VAL A 61 -16.60 -2.83 17.87
CA VAL A 61 -17.61 -2.94 18.95
C VAL A 61 -18.98 -3.28 18.27
N PRO A 62 -20.04 -3.72 18.97
CA PRO A 62 -20.78 -2.89 19.95
C PRO A 62 -20.69 -3.36 21.41
#